data_AF-A0A640W2U9-F1
#
_entry.id   AF-A0A640W2U9-F1
#
_cell.length_a   1.000
_cell.length_b   1.000
_cell.length_c   1.000
_cell.angle_alpha   90.00
_cell.angle_beta   90.00
_cell.angle_gamma   90.00
#
_symmetry.space_group_name_H-M   'P 1'
#
loop_
_entity.id
_entity.type
_entity.pdbx_description
1 polymer ?
#
loop_
_entity_poly.entity_id
_entity_poly.type
_entity_poly.pdbx_seq_one_letter_code
_entity_poly.pdbx_strand_id
1 'polypeptide(L)'
;MVAKIKPLYWLKDKECMLYAYINKLPYADEECPYAINAPTLKIKEWIHEIEGKQPGIMVNMAKSFWKLEDLMSRDINLNKCKKCGYASYGNICKFCKIRKR
;
A
#
# COMPACT_ATOMS: atom_id res chain seq x y z
N MET A 1 13.91 -1.06 13.94
CA MET A 1 12.71 -0.97 13.07
C MET A 1 12.00 -2.30 13.16
N VAL A 2 10.67 -2.30 13.09
CA VAL A 2 9.88 -3.55 13.07
C VAL A 2 9.62 -3.90 11.61
N ALA A 3 9.79 -5.18 11.26
CA ALA A 3 9.51 -5.67 9.92
C ALA A 3 8.01 -5.50 9.61
N LYS A 4 7.70 -5.13 8.36
CA LYS A 4 6.32 -5.02 7.87
C LYS A 4 6.11 -6.09 6.83
N ILE A 5 5.04 -6.85 6.97
CA ILE A 5 4.61 -7.85 6.00
C ILE A 5 3.21 -7.50 5.48
N LYS A 6 2.89 -7.96 4.26
CA LYS A 6 1.56 -7.82 3.65
C LYS A 6 0.99 -9.21 3.35
N PRO A 7 0.30 -9.86 4.30
CA PRO A 7 -0.17 -11.24 4.12
C PRO A 7 -1.13 -11.42 2.94
N LEU A 8 -1.95 -10.41 2.67
CA LEU A 8 -2.98 -10.44 1.61
C LEU A 8 -2.47 -9.96 0.25
N TYR A 9 -1.15 -9.83 0.05
CA TYR A 9 -0.57 -9.22 -1.15
C TYR A 9 -0.98 -9.91 -2.47
N TRP A 10 -1.26 -11.20 -2.43
CA TRP A 10 -1.60 -12.00 -3.61
C TRP A 10 -3.11 -12.12 -3.88
N LEU A 11 -3.94 -11.59 -2.97
CA LEU A 11 -5.39 -11.67 -3.08
C LEU A 11 -5.95 -10.43 -3.76
N LYS A 12 -7.01 -10.62 -4.54
CA LYS A 12 -7.80 -9.55 -5.13
C LYS A 12 -8.78 -9.01 -4.11
N ASP A 13 -9.14 -7.73 -4.24
CA ASP A 13 -10.12 -7.09 -3.36
C ASP A 13 -11.47 -7.82 -3.35
N LYS A 14 -11.90 -8.35 -4.49
CA LYS A 14 -13.13 -9.16 -4.59
C LYS A 14 -13.06 -10.44 -3.75
N GLU A 15 -11.89 -11.08 -3.68
CA GLU A 15 -11.69 -12.30 -2.89
C GLU A 15 -11.70 -11.99 -1.40
N CYS A 16 -11.01 -10.90 -1.00
CA CYS A 16 -11.04 -10.41 0.38
C CYS A 16 -12.46 -10.02 0.82
N MET A 17 -13.21 -9.33 -0.04
CA MET A 17 -14.60 -8.95 0.23
C MET A 17 -15.50 -10.18 0.32
N LEU A 18 -15.39 -11.12 -0.61
CA LEU A 18 -16.18 -12.36 -0.58
C LEU A 18 -15.91 -13.15 0.70
N TYR A 19 -14.63 -13.23 1.12
CA TYR A 19 -14.25 -13.89 2.37
C TYR A 19 -14.89 -13.21 3.59
N ALA A 20 -14.80 -11.89 3.69
CA ALA A 20 -15.42 -11.14 4.79
C ALA A 20 -16.94 -11.32 4.83
N TYR A 21 -17.58 -11.32 3.66
CA TYR A 21 -19.02 -11.52 3.51
C TYR A 21 -19.48 -12.92 3.96
N ILE A 22 -18.84 -13.98 3.46
CA ILE A 22 -19.19 -15.38 3.81
C ILE A 22 -19.01 -15.64 5.31
N ASN A 23 -17.95 -15.09 5.90
CA ASN A 23 -17.64 -15.25 7.32
C ASN A 23 -18.39 -14.25 8.22
N LYS A 24 -19.22 -13.37 7.65
CA LYS A 24 -19.96 -12.31 8.37
C LYS A 24 -19.06 -11.47 9.27
N LEU A 25 -17.86 -11.15 8.79
CA LEU A 25 -16.92 -10.30 9.52
C LEU A 25 -17.45 -8.87 9.56
N PRO A 26 -17.45 -8.19 10.71
CA PRO A 26 -17.80 -6.78 10.76
C PRO A 26 -16.73 -5.95 10.05
N TYR A 27 -17.15 -5.06 9.15
CA TYR A 27 -16.30 -4.08 8.48
C TYR A 27 -17.06 -2.75 8.32
N ALA A 28 -16.31 -1.66 8.16
CA ALA A 28 -16.89 -0.36 7.84
C ALA A 28 -17.09 -0.26 6.32
N ASP A 29 -18.32 0.04 5.90
CA ASP A 29 -18.71 0.27 4.50
C ASP A 29 -18.59 1.74 4.09
N GLU A 30 -18.42 2.65 5.06
CA GLU A 30 -18.23 4.07 4.83
C GLU A 30 -16.88 4.40 4.15
N GLU A 31 -16.93 5.27 3.15
CA GLU A 31 -15.74 5.84 2.52
C GLU A 31 -15.35 7.17 3.17
N CYS A 32 -14.05 7.46 3.22
CA CYS A 32 -13.57 8.74 3.74
C CYS A 32 -14.02 9.89 2.80
N PRO A 33 -14.63 10.98 3.32
CA PRO A 33 -15.11 12.08 2.48
C PRO A 33 -13.99 12.80 1.71
N TYR A 34 -12.74 12.71 2.18
CA TYR A 34 -11.58 13.27 1.49
C TYR A 34 -10.99 12.34 0.40
N ALA A 35 -11.51 11.12 0.24
CA ALA A 35 -10.98 10.13 -0.71
C ALA A 35 -11.68 10.12 -2.07
N ILE A 36 -12.80 10.83 -2.23
CA ILE A 36 -13.70 10.76 -3.42
C ILE A 36 -12.97 10.92 -4.76
N ASN A 37 -11.94 11.77 -4.82
CA ASN A 37 -11.18 12.05 -6.04
C ASN A 37 -9.75 11.51 -6.01
N ALA A 38 -9.46 10.52 -5.17
CA ALA A 38 -8.13 9.96 -5.07
C ALA A 38 -7.70 9.34 -6.42
N PRO A 39 -6.53 9.72 -6.99
CA PRO A 39 -6.04 9.15 -8.25
C PRO A 39 -5.93 7.62 -8.23
N THR A 40 -5.71 7.05 -7.05
CA THR A 40 -5.66 5.61 -6.81
C THR A 40 -6.97 4.90 -7.15
N LEU A 41 -8.14 5.55 -7.01
CA LEU A 41 -9.43 4.98 -7.37
C LEU A 41 -9.51 4.77 -8.89
N LYS A 42 -9.16 5.80 -9.68
CA LYS A 42 -9.12 5.72 -11.14
C LYS A 42 -8.13 4.66 -11.64
N ILE A 43 -6.93 4.61 -11.05
CA ILE A 43 -5.93 3.60 -11.41
C ILE A 43 -6.45 2.19 -11.10
N LYS A 44 -7.12 2.02 -9.96
CA LYS A 44 -7.70 0.73 -9.55
C LYS A 44 -8.81 0.28 -10.52
N GLU A 45 -9.69 1.18 -10.92
CA GLU A 45 -10.73 0.91 -11.93
C GLU A 45 -10.12 0.42 -13.25
N TRP A 46 -9.08 1.10 -13.75
CA TRP A 46 -8.39 0.68 -14.97
C TRP A 46 -7.74 -0.69 -14.85
N ILE A 47 -7.07 -0.97 -13.73
CA ILE A 47 -6.45 -2.28 -13.48
C ILE A 47 -7.53 -3.37 -13.42
N HIS A 48 -8.67 -3.10 -12.80
CA HIS A 48 -9.80 -4.05 -12.73
C HIS A 48 -10.41 -4.31 -14.10
N GLU A 49 -10.53 -3.29 -14.96
CA GLU A 49 -11.02 -3.44 -16.33
C GLU A 49 -10.09 -4.35 -17.14
N ILE A 50 -8.78 -4.13 -17.02
CA ILE A 50 -7.76 -4.94 -17.70
C ILE A 50 -7.79 -6.40 -17.20
N GLU A 51 -7.87 -6.62 -15.88
CA GLU A 51 -7.99 -7.96 -15.29
C GLU A 51 -9.27 -8.68 -15.75
N GLY A 52 -10.36 -7.94 -15.96
CA GLY A 52 -11.62 -8.49 -16.49
C GLY A 52 -11.50 -8.95 -17.95
N LYS A 53 -10.70 -8.26 -18.76
CA LYS A 53 -10.43 -8.63 -20.16
C LYS A 53 -9.41 -9.77 -20.28
N GLN A 54 -8.39 -9.77 -19.43
CA GLN A 54 -7.35 -10.78 -19.41
C GLN A 54 -7.03 -11.18 -17.96
N PRO A 55 -7.63 -12.29 -17.48
CA PRO A 55 -7.39 -12.79 -16.14
C PRO A 55 -5.92 -13.10 -15.87
N GLY A 56 -5.43 -12.73 -14.69
CA GLY A 56 -4.07 -12.98 -14.24
C GLY A 56 -3.08 -11.84 -14.48
N ILE A 57 -3.49 -10.75 -15.13
CA ILE A 57 -2.63 -9.56 -15.32
C ILE A 57 -2.19 -8.98 -13.99
N MET A 58 -3.07 -8.85 -13.00
CA MET A 58 -2.72 -8.28 -11.70
C MET A 58 -1.60 -9.07 -11.01
N VAL A 59 -1.70 -10.40 -11.02
CA VAL A 59 -0.69 -11.30 -10.42
C VAL A 59 0.62 -11.23 -11.19
N ASN A 60 0.55 -11.22 -12.53
CA ASN A 60 1.74 -11.10 -13.38
C ASN A 60 2.43 -9.75 -13.19
N MET A 61 1.67 -8.67 -13.07
CA MET A 61 2.19 -7.33 -12.78
C MET A 61 2.89 -7.29 -11.42
N ALA A 62 2.29 -7.88 -10.37
CA ALA A 62 2.89 -7.96 -9.05
C ALA A 62 4.20 -8.77 -9.05
N LYS A 63 4.26 -9.89 -9.78
CA LYS A 63 5.49 -10.69 -9.96
C LYS A 63 6.57 -9.92 -10.71
N SER A 64 6.20 -9.20 -11.77
CA SER A 64 7.11 -8.35 -12.53
C SER A 64 7.68 -7.23 -11.67
N PHE A 65 6.86 -6.61 -10.82
CA PHE A 65 7.32 -5.59 -9.87
C PHE A 65 8.36 -6.14 -8.89
N TRP A 66 8.14 -7.35 -8.37
CA TRP A 66 9.12 -7.99 -7.47
C TRP A 66 10.47 -8.22 -8.16
N LYS A 67 10.46 -8.69 -9.41
CA LYS A 67 11.71 -8.85 -10.19
C LYS A 67 12.44 -7.52 -10.40
N LEU A 68 11.70 -6.43 -10.64
CA LEU A 68 12.27 -5.10 -10.78
C LEU A 68 12.84 -4.57 -9.47
N GLU A 69 12.19 -4.89 -8.35
CA GLU A 69 12.63 -4.48 -7.01
C GLU A 69 14.04 -5.02 -6.67
N ASP A 70 14.36 -6.24 -7.08
CA ASP A 70 15.69 -6.85 -6.90
C ASP A 70 16.78 -6.13 -7.72
N LEU A 71 16.41 -5.51 -8.83
CA LEU A 71 17.32 -4.74 -9.70
C LEU A 71 17.55 -3.32 -9.19
N MET A 72 16.76 -2.83 -8.23
CA MET A 72 16.90 -1.48 -7.67
C MET A 72 17.88 -1.48 -6.49
N SER A 73 19.04 -0.83 -6.66
CA SER A 73 19.96 -0.60 -5.55
C SER A 73 19.34 0.32 -4.49
N ARG A 74 19.56 -0.02 -3.22
CA ARG A 74 19.07 0.75 -2.08
C ARG A 74 20.20 1.10 -1.14
N ASP A 75 21.04 2.05 -1.53
CA ASP A 75 21.89 2.75 -0.57
C ASP A 75 21.03 3.74 0.22
N ILE A 76 20.52 3.26 1.35
CA ILE A 76 19.64 4.05 2.22
C ILE A 76 20.36 4.28 3.55
N ASN A 77 21.00 5.44 3.67
CA ASN A 77 21.51 5.92 4.95
C ASN A 77 20.36 6.52 5.77
N LEU A 78 19.94 5.82 6.82
CA LEU A 78 18.90 6.27 7.74
C LEU A 78 19.52 6.82 9.03
N ASN A 79 19.12 8.04 9.38
CA ASN A 79 19.47 8.69 10.63
C ASN A 79 18.37 8.47 11.68
N LYS A 80 18.68 8.78 12.95
CA LYS A 80 17.68 8.87 14.02
C LYS A 80 17.19 10.30 14.17
N CYS A 81 15.88 10.49 14.25
CA CYS A 81 15.25 11.78 14.52
C CYS A 81 15.67 12.29 15.91
N LYS A 82 16.20 13.51 16.01
CA LYS A 82 16.62 14.11 17.28
C LYS A 82 15.48 14.33 18.28
N LYS A 83 14.23 14.43 17.82
CA LYS A 83 13.06 14.72 18.69
C LYS A 83 12.38 13.46 19.23
N CYS A 84 12.26 12.40 18.43
CA CYS A 84 11.50 11.20 18.79
C CYS A 84 12.27 9.89 18.63
N GLY A 85 13.53 9.91 18.17
CA GLY A 85 14.37 8.73 18.01
C GLY A 85 14.04 7.82 16.82
N TYR A 86 12.91 8.01 16.13
CA TYR A 86 12.52 7.21 14.96
C TYR A 86 13.42 7.44 13.74
N ALA A 87 13.46 6.44 12.85
CA ALA A 87 14.20 6.52 11.58
C ALA A 87 13.76 7.72 10.73
N SER A 88 14.74 8.41 10.15
CA SER A 88 14.54 9.65 9.39
C SER A 88 15.67 9.85 8.40
N TYR A 89 15.35 10.37 7.21
CA TYR A 89 16.36 10.79 6.24
C TYR A 89 17.13 12.05 6.67
N GLY A 90 16.56 12.87 7.56
CA GLY A 90 17.20 14.07 8.10
C GLY A 90 17.18 14.14 9.63
N ASN A 91 17.67 15.25 10.19
CA ASN A 91 17.77 15.44 11.65
C ASN A 91 16.42 15.36 12.40
N ILE A 92 15.32 15.75 11.74
CA ILE A 92 13.96 15.70 12.31
C ILE A 92 13.05 15.01 11.29
N CYS A 93 12.30 14.00 11.73
CA CYS A 93 11.41 13.24 10.85
C CYS A 93 10.22 14.08 10.35
N LYS A 94 9.67 13.71 9.19
CA LYS A 94 8.52 14.42 8.57
C LYS A 94 7.33 14.54 9.53
N PHE A 95 7.02 13.49 10.28
CA PHE A 95 5.95 13.51 11.29
C PHE A 95 6.16 14.59 12.35
N CYS A 96 7.37 14.70 12.92
CA CYS A 96 7.70 15.72 13.92
C CYS A 96 7.66 17.15 13.36
N LYS A 97 7.90 17.33 12.05
CA LYS A 97 7.77 18.64 11.38
C LYS A 97 6.30 19.03 11.23
N ILE A 98 5.44 18.10 10.82
CA ILE A 98 4.00 18.34 10.67
C ILE A 98 3.37 18.73 12.01
N ARG A 99 3.67 18.00 13.10
CA ARG A 99 3.11 18.26 14.43
C ARG A 99 3.57 19.57 15.10
N LYS A 100 4.53 20.29 14.49
CA LYS A 100 4.99 21.60 14.98
C LYS A 100 4.29 22.77 14.26
N ARG A 101 3.63 22.51 13.13
CA ARG A 101 2.63 23.42 12.56
C ARG A 101 1.34 23.27 13.35
#